data_AF-A0AAD7N514-F1
#
_entry.id   AF-A0AAD7N514-F1
#
_cell.length_a   1.000
_cell.length_b   1.000
_cell.length_c   1.000
_cell.angle_alpha   90.00
_cell.angle_beta   90.00
_cell.angle_gamma   90.00
#
_symmetry.space_group_name_H-M   'P 1'
#
loop_
_entity.id
_entity.type
_entity.pdbx_description
1 polymer ?
#
loop_
_entity_poly.entity_id
_entity_poly.type
_entity_poly.pdbx_seq_one_letter_code
_entity_poly.pdbx_strand_id
1 'polypeptide(L)'
;SDANIWKSLASKDFLPRTTQFLCKGVHNALRIGNYWLHIPKCAERATCADCGVTEDLEHIFLKCATSGRETVWKAAEALWREKDGDWFEVTLGTILGCG
;
A
#
# COMPACT_ATOMS: atom_id res chain seq x y z
N SER A 1 5.35 -11.89 -15.38
CA SER A 1 6.80 -12.13 -15.26
C SER A 1 7.43 -11.03 -14.43
N ASP A 2 8.43 -11.33 -13.62
CA ASP A 2 9.14 -10.36 -12.76
C ASP A 2 9.58 -9.11 -13.53
N ALA A 3 10.00 -9.27 -14.80
CA ALA A 3 10.36 -8.17 -15.69
C ALA A 3 9.26 -7.11 -15.90
N ASN A 4 7.97 -7.48 -15.83
CA ASN A 4 6.86 -6.54 -15.95
C ASN A 4 6.66 -5.75 -14.66
N ILE A 5 6.86 -6.37 -13.49
CA ILE A 5 6.79 -5.70 -12.18
C ILE A 5 7.87 -4.61 -12.11
N TRP A 6 9.08 -4.91 -12.57
CA TRP A 6 10.18 -3.94 -12.59
C TRP A 6 9.98 -2.81 -13.61
N LYS A 7 9.42 -3.11 -14.79
CA LYS A 7 9.10 -2.09 -15.79
C LYS A 7 7.99 -1.17 -15.33
N SER A 8 6.99 -1.73 -14.65
CA SER A 8 5.90 -0.99 -14.05
C SER A 8 6.48 0.06 -13.10
N LEU A 9 7.25 -0.34 -12.08
CA LEU A 9 7.88 0.58 -11.12
C LEU A 9 8.67 1.77 -11.73
N ALA A 10 9.09 1.71 -13.00
CA ALA A 10 9.77 2.79 -13.70
C ALA A 10 8.84 3.72 -14.53
N SER A 11 7.51 3.67 -14.38
CA SER A 11 6.60 4.56 -15.12
C SER A 11 6.89 6.04 -14.83
N LYS A 12 6.76 6.86 -15.87
CA LYS A 12 6.88 8.33 -15.80
C LYS A 12 5.62 8.99 -15.24
N ASP A 13 4.53 8.26 -15.08
CA ASP A 13 3.26 8.76 -14.55
C ASP A 13 3.34 8.96 -13.03
N PHE A 14 4.31 8.31 -12.37
CA PHE A 14 4.55 8.46 -10.94
C PHE A 14 5.69 9.42 -10.63
N LEU A 15 5.51 10.19 -9.55
CA LEU A 15 6.61 10.92 -8.94
C LEU A 15 7.67 9.91 -8.42
N PRO A 16 8.97 10.22 -8.49
CA PRO A 16 10.04 9.32 -8.03
C PRO A 16 9.86 8.81 -6.59
N ARG A 17 9.25 9.63 -5.72
CA ARG A 17 8.93 9.25 -4.34
C ARG A 17 7.88 8.14 -4.27
N THR A 18 6.89 8.16 -5.15
CA THR A 18 5.85 7.13 -5.23
C THR A 18 6.43 5.82 -5.74
N THR A 19 7.23 5.85 -6.81
CA THR A 19 8.01 4.69 -7.28
C THR A 19 8.88 4.11 -6.17
N GLN A 20 9.61 4.95 -5.43
CA GLN A 20 10.45 4.49 -4.32
C GLN A 20 9.60 3.82 -3.23
N PHE A 21 8.43 4.37 -2.92
CA PHE A 21 7.51 3.79 -1.95
C PHE A 21 7.03 2.40 -2.41
N LEU A 22 6.55 2.27 -3.65
CA LEU A 22 6.09 1.00 -4.23
C LEU A 22 7.20 -0.05 -4.23
N CYS A 23 8.41 0.32 -4.67
CA CYS A 23 9.58 -0.56 -4.65
C CYS A 23 9.91 -1.04 -3.22
N LYS A 24 9.92 -0.13 -2.24
CA LYS A 24 10.10 -0.51 -0.82
C LYS A 24 8.98 -1.43 -0.32
N GLY A 25 7.75 -1.23 -0.78
CA GLY A 25 6.62 -2.10 -0.46
C GLY A 25 6.81 -3.53 -1.00
N VAL A 26 7.19 -3.66 -2.27
CA VAL A 26 7.50 -4.96 -2.90
C VAL A 26 8.62 -5.69 -2.15
N HIS A 27 9.64 -4.97 -1.70
CA HIS A 27 10.78 -5.55 -0.98
C HIS A 27 10.58 -5.70 0.53
N ASN A 28 9.38 -5.41 1.06
CA ASN A 28 9.12 -5.37 2.50
C ASN A 28 10.17 -4.53 3.28
N ALA A 29 10.64 -3.44 2.67
CA ALA A 29 11.70 -2.57 3.17
C ALA A 29 11.15 -1.32 3.87
N LEU A 30 9.84 -1.28 4.11
CA LEU A 30 9.18 -0.22 4.87
C LEU A 30 9.34 -0.45 6.37
N ARG A 31 9.41 0.64 7.13
CA ARG A 31 9.50 0.60 8.59
C ARG A 31 8.09 0.48 9.19
N ILE A 32 7.50 -0.70 9.08
CA ILE A 32 6.15 -1.02 9.59
C ILE A 32 6.16 -2.38 10.28
N GLY A 33 5.17 -2.62 11.14
CA GLY A 33 4.96 -3.93 11.73
C GLY A 33 6.15 -4.44 12.53
N ASN A 34 6.55 -5.67 12.22
CA ASN A 34 7.65 -6.38 12.89
C ASN A 34 8.99 -5.64 12.87
N TYR A 35 9.18 -4.69 11.95
CA TYR A 35 10.36 -3.82 11.95
C TYR A 35 10.56 -3.12 13.31
N TRP A 36 9.49 -2.75 14.00
CA TRP A 36 9.61 -2.00 15.25
C TRP A 36 9.87 -2.86 16.49
N LEU A 37 9.61 -4.17 16.42
CA LEU A 37 9.66 -5.07 17.59
C LEU A 37 11.05 -5.17 18.22
N HIS A 38 12.12 -5.02 17.43
CA HIS A 38 13.49 -5.10 17.92
C HIS A 38 14.06 -3.75 18.37
N ILE A 39 13.28 -2.66 18.27
CA ILE A 39 13.73 -1.31 18.61
C ILE A 39 13.20 -0.96 20.01
N PRO A 40 14.08 -0.72 21.00
CA PRO A 40 13.66 -0.38 22.36
C PRO A 40 12.75 0.87 22.38
N LYS A 41 11.67 0.81 23.15
CA LYS A 41 10.66 1.89 23.30
C LYS A 41 9.91 2.26 22.00
N CYS A 42 9.93 1.39 21.01
CA CYS A 42 9.18 1.59 19.76
C CYS A 42 8.29 0.39 19.38
N ALA A 43 8.27 -0.68 20.18
CA ALA A 43 7.54 -1.91 19.89
C ALA A 43 6.02 -1.67 19.72
N GLU A 44 5.47 -0.64 20.37
CA GLU A 44 4.08 -0.22 20.23
C GLU A 44 3.72 0.23 18.80
N ARG A 45 4.72 0.63 18.00
CA ARG A 45 4.54 1.01 16.58
C ARG A 45 4.40 -0.19 15.65
N ALA A 46 4.62 -1.40 16.16
CA ALA A 46 4.46 -2.61 15.37
C ALA A 46 2.99 -2.95 15.12
N THR A 47 2.07 -2.43 15.93
CA THR A 47 0.65 -2.76 15.88
C THR A 47 -0.18 -1.54 15.52
N CYS A 48 -1.26 -1.76 14.77
CA CYS A 48 -2.32 -0.77 14.60
C CYS A 48 -2.87 -0.39 15.98
N ALA A 49 -2.90 0.91 16.31
CA ALA A 49 -3.44 1.38 17.58
C ALA A 49 -4.95 1.09 17.71
N ASP A 50 -5.67 1.07 16.59
CA ASP A 50 -7.13 0.91 16.58
C ASP A 50 -7.54 -0.56 16.41
N CYS A 51 -6.80 -1.32 15.60
CA CYS A 51 -7.16 -2.71 15.27
C CYS A 51 -6.43 -3.74 16.15
N GLY A 52 -5.34 -3.36 16.83
CA GLY A 52 -4.56 -4.26 17.70
C GLY A 52 -3.82 -5.38 16.98
N VAL A 53 -3.77 -5.37 15.64
CA VAL A 53 -3.04 -6.34 14.81
C VAL A 53 -1.69 -5.77 14.38
N THR A 54 -0.74 -6.64 14.03
CA THR A 54 0.54 -6.20 13.43
C THR A 54 0.29 -5.42 12.16
N GLU A 55 0.93 -4.26 12.04
CA GLU A 55 0.74 -3.36 10.92
C GLU A 55 1.53 -3.83 9.69
N ASP A 56 0.84 -4.07 8.58
CA ASP A 56 1.45 -4.32 7.28
C ASP A 56 0.73 -3.52 6.17
N LEU A 57 1.27 -3.54 4.94
CA LEU A 57 0.67 -2.79 3.83
C LEU A 57 -0.74 -3.27 3.47
N GLU A 58 -1.00 -4.57 3.59
CA GLU A 58 -2.32 -5.12 3.30
C GLU A 58 -3.34 -4.63 4.33
N HIS A 59 -2.96 -4.58 5.60
CA HIS A 59 -3.76 -3.99 6.65
C HIS A 59 -4.00 -2.52 6.37
N ILE A 60 -2.95 -1.72 6.21
CA ILE A 60 -3.04 -0.26 6.01
C ILE A 60 -3.95 0.08 4.82
N PHE A 61 -3.76 -0.59 3.67
CA PHE A 61 -4.47 -0.25 2.45
C PHE A 61 -5.85 -0.92 2.32
N LEU A 62 -6.04 -2.13 2.83
CA LEU A 62 -7.21 -2.95 2.50
C LEU A 62 -8.02 -3.44 3.69
N LYS A 63 -7.54 -3.33 4.94
CA LYS A 63 -8.26 -3.87 6.12
C LYS A 63 -8.55 -2.82 7.18
N CYS A 64 -7.62 -1.91 7.44
CA CYS A 64 -7.67 -0.91 8.51
C CYS A 64 -8.85 0.05 8.34
N ALA A 65 -9.69 0.20 9.37
CA ALA A 65 -10.83 1.11 9.31
C ALA A 65 -10.43 2.58 9.52
N THR A 66 -9.33 2.84 10.22
CA THR A 66 -8.95 4.18 10.68
C THR A 66 -7.93 4.89 9.77
N SER A 67 -7.33 4.19 8.81
CA SER A 67 -6.32 4.74 7.90
C SER A 67 -6.86 5.74 6.86
N GLY A 68 -8.16 6.05 6.89
CA GLY A 68 -8.82 6.87 5.86
C GLY A 68 -8.92 6.17 4.49
N ARG A 69 -8.61 4.86 4.43
CA ARG A 69 -8.65 4.09 3.17
C ARG A 69 -9.99 4.13 2.47
N GLU A 70 -11.09 4.18 3.23
CA GLU A 70 -12.44 4.15 2.65
C GLU A 70 -12.68 5.39 1.78
N THR A 71 -12.26 6.56 2.25
CA THR A 71 -12.32 7.80 1.49
C THR A 71 -11.46 7.74 0.23
N VAL A 72 -10.23 7.22 0.36
CA VAL A 72 -9.30 7.08 -0.78
C VAL A 72 -9.86 6.12 -1.83
N TRP A 73 -10.37 4.95 -1.42
CA TRP A 73 -10.91 3.96 -2.35
C TRP A 73 -12.21 4.41 -2.99
N LYS A 74 -13.09 5.11 -2.25
CA LYS A 74 -14.28 5.74 -2.84
C LYS A 74 -13.92 6.76 -3.91
N ALA A 75 -12.90 7.59 -3.67
CA ALA A 75 -12.43 8.54 -4.66
C ALA A 75 -11.79 7.85 -5.88
N ALA A 76 -10.99 6.81 -5.66
CA ALA A 76 -10.39 6.03 -6.74
C ALA A 76 -11.45 5.32 -7.60
N GLU A 77 -12.47 4.74 -6.97
CA GLU A 77 -13.59 4.09 -7.66
C GLU A 77 -14.41 5.08 -8.49
N ALA A 78 -14.71 6.26 -7.94
CA ALA A 78 -15.42 7.30 -8.68
C ALA A 78 -14.64 7.71 -9.95
N LEU A 79 -13.34 7.99 -9.82
CA LEU A 79 -12.48 8.36 -10.95
C LEU A 79 -12.36 7.24 -12.00
N TRP A 80 -12.34 5.98 -11.57
CA TRP A 80 -12.29 4.84 -12.48
C TRP A 80 -13.58 4.69 -13.30
N ARG A 81 -14.73 4.86 -12.64
CA ARG A 81 -16.05 4.78 -13.27
C ARG A 81 -16.30 5.94 -14.25
N GLU A 82 -15.73 7.13 -14.01
CA GLU A 82 -15.77 8.24 -14.97
C GLU A 82 -15.08 7.93 -16.30
N LYS A 83 -14.20 6.92 -16.33
CA LYS A 83 -13.52 6.44 -17.55
C LYS A 83 -14.19 5.20 -18.15
N ASP A 84 -15.45 4.94 -17.79
CA ASP A 84 -16.24 3.77 -18.19
C ASP A 84 -15.56 2.42 -17.85
N GLY A 85 -14.73 2.39 -16.80
CA GLY A 85 -14.10 1.18 -16.31
C GLY A 85 -14.99 0.44 -15.31
N ASP A 86 -15.15 -0.87 -15.49
CA ASP A 86 -15.68 -1.73 -14.43
C ASP A 86 -14.70 -1.72 -13.24
N TRP A 87 -15.25 -1.50 -12.04
CA TRP A 87 -14.46 -1.59 -10.82
C TRP A 87 -14.07 -3.04 -10.56
N PHE A 88 -12.83 -3.25 -10.14
CA PHE A 88 -12.24 -4.57 -9.90
C PHE A 88 -11.83 -4.73 -8.44
N GLU A 89 -11.60 -5.96 -8.02
CA GLU A 89 -11.10 -6.24 -6.68
C GLU A 89 -9.66 -5.72 -6.54
N VAL A 90 -9.48 -4.75 -5.64
CA VAL A 90 -8.16 -4.21 -5.33
C VAL A 90 -7.46 -5.13 -4.35
N THR A 91 -6.32 -5.69 -4.78
CA THR A 91 -5.42 -6.48 -3.94
C THR A 91 -4.13 -5.72 -3.67
N LEU A 92 -3.33 -6.17 -2.70
CA LEU A 92 -2.00 -5.59 -2.48
C LEU A 92 -1.13 -5.71 -3.73
N GLY A 93 -1.27 -6.79 -4.50
CA GLY A 93 -0.60 -6.97 -5.79
C GLY A 93 -1.02 -5.92 -6.82
N THR A 94 -2.30 -5.57 -6.87
CA THR A 94 -2.80 -4.52 -7.76
C THR A 94 -2.20 -3.16 -7.41
N ILE A 95 -2.06 -2.86 -6.12
CA ILE A 95 -1.47 -1.60 -5.64
C ILE A 95 0.03 -1.54 -5.95
N LEU A 96 0.76 -2.61 -5.63
CA LEU A 96 2.22 -2.62 -5.80
C LEU A 96 2.65 -2.74 -7.27
N GLY A 97 1.78 -3.30 -8.12
CA GLY A 97 2.00 -3.46 -9.56
C GLY A 97 1.38 -2.36 -10.43
N CYS A 98 0.72 -1.35 -9.84
CA CYS A 98 0.17 -0.22 -10.61
C CYS A 98 1.25 0.75 -11.08
N GLY A 99 2.44 0.66 -10.47
CA GLY A 99 3.65 1.42 -10.80
C GLY A 99 3.85 1.48 -12.29
#